data_AF-A0A354X762-F1
#
_entry.id   AF-A0A354X762-F1
#
_cell.length_a   1.000
_cell.length_b   1.000
_cell.length_c   1.000
_cell.angle_alpha   90.00
_cell.angle_beta   90.00
_cell.angle_gamma   90.00
#
_symmetry.space_group_name_H-M   'P 1'
#
loop_
_entity.id
_entity.type
_entity.pdbx_description
1 polymer ?
#
loop_
_entity_poly.entity_id
_entity_poly.type
_entity_poly.pdbx_seq_one_letter_code
_entity_poly.pdbx_strand_id
1 'polypeptide(L)' 'KYQSQDISAKQGIGVEDLLEKVLLEADLLELHANPDRAAKGSIIESSLDKGRGYVATVLVENGTLRQGDILLA' A
#
# COMPACT_ATOMS: atom_id res chain seq x y z
N LYS A 1 -15.44 -15.95 4.11
CA LYS A 1 -16.17 -16.15 2.84
C LYS A 1 -15.68 -15.03 1.92
N TYR A 2 -15.09 -15.34 0.76
CA TYR A 2 -14.53 -14.29 -0.09
C TYR A 2 -15.65 -13.55 -0.83
N GLN A 3 -15.61 -12.21 -0.83
CA GLN A 3 -16.48 -11.42 -1.69
C GLN A 3 -15.96 -11.49 -3.14
N SER A 4 -16.88 -11.53 -4.11
CA SER A 4 -16.56 -11.44 -5.54
C SER A 4 -17.43 -10.40 -6.23
N GLN A 5 -16.88 -9.76 -7.27
CA GLN A 5 -17.57 -8.77 -8.10
C GLN A 5 -17.05 -8.90 -9.53
N ASP A 6 -17.96 -9.06 -10.49
CA ASP A 6 -17.62 -9.05 -11.91
C ASP A 6 -17.37 -7.61 -12.36
N ILE A 7 -16.28 -7.39 -13.09
CA ILE A 7 -15.89 -6.07 -13.58
C ILE A 7 -15.45 -6.10 -15.06
N SER A 8 -15.57 -4.96 -15.73
CA SER A 8 -14.93 -4.68 -17.01
C SER A 8 -14.10 -3.41 -16.92
N ALA A 9 -12.79 -3.55 -16.75
CA ALA A 9 -11.88 -2.41 -16.64
C ALA A 9 -11.89 -1.51 -17.90
N LYS A 10 -12.12 -2.10 -19.07
CA LYS A 10 -12.16 -1.36 -20.35
C LYS A 10 -13.41 -0.49 -20.47
N GLN A 11 -14.55 -0.98 -19.99
CA GLN A 11 -15.83 -0.29 -20.09
C GLN A 11 -16.19 0.46 -18.78
N GLY A 12 -15.40 0.28 -17.72
CA GLY A 12 -15.66 0.84 -16.39
C GLY A 12 -16.79 0.17 -15.61
N ILE A 13 -17.35 -0.94 -16.11
CA ILE A 13 -18.53 -1.60 -15.51
C ILE A 13 -18.11 -2.33 -14.23
N GLY A 14 -18.88 -2.17 -13.15
CA GLY A 14 -18.71 -2.88 -11.88
C GLY A 14 -17.54 -2.40 -11.02
N VAL A 15 -16.79 -1.38 -11.46
CA VAL A 15 -15.65 -0.83 -10.71
C VAL A 15 -16.11 -0.12 -9.43
N GLU A 16 -17.22 0.61 -9.51
CA GLU A 16 -17.82 1.29 -8.34
C GLU A 16 -18.30 0.28 -7.30
N ASP A 17 -19.02 -0.77 -7.71
CA ASP A 17 -19.47 -1.86 -6.83
C ASP A 17 -18.28 -2.59 -6.16
N LEU A 18 -17.18 -2.80 -6.91
CA LEU A 18 -15.96 -3.41 -6.36
C LEU A 18 -15.35 -2.50 -5.30
N LEU A 19 -15.27 -1.19 -5.56
CA LEU A 19 -14.73 -0.23 -4.62
C LEU A 19 -15.57 -0.19 -3.32
N GLU A 20 -16.89 -0.19 -3.42
CA GLU A 20 -17.78 -0.21 -2.26
C GLU A 20 -17.55 -1.45 -1.39
N LYS A 21 -17.40 -2.63 -2.01
CA LYS A 21 -17.06 -3.87 -1.29
C LYS A 21 -15.71 -3.81 -0.60
N VAL A 22 -14.70 -3.24 -1.25
CA VAL A 22 -13.36 -3.06 -0.65
C VAL A 22 -13.41 -2.12 0.55
N LEU A 23 -14.13 -1.01 0.44
CA LEU A 23 -14.31 -0.06 1.54
C LEU A 23 -15.03 -0.68 2.72
N LEU A 24 -16.11 -1.42 2.47
CA LEU A 24 -16.85 -2.13 3.52
C LEU A 24 -15.93 -3.09 4.30
N GLU A 25 -15.10 -3.86 3.60
CA GLU A 25 -14.18 -4.79 4.26
C GLU A 25 -13.07 -4.06 5.02
N ALA A 26 -12.58 -2.92 4.51
CA ALA A 26 -11.60 -2.09 5.20
C ALA A 26 -12.17 -1.47 6.49
N ASP A 27 -13.43 -1.04 6.47
CA ASP A 27 -14.14 -0.51 7.65
C ASP A 27 -14.33 -1.60 8.72
N LEU A 28 -14.68 -2.84 8.32
CA LEU A 28 -14.79 -3.97 9.24
C LEU A 28 -13.46 -4.33 9.92
N LEU A 29 -12.33 -4.02 9.29
CA LEU A 29 -10.99 -4.27 9.83
C LEU A 29 -10.47 -3.14 10.73
N GLU A 30 -11.20 -2.02 10.85
CA GLU A 30 -10.84 -0.85 11.67
C GLU A 30 -9.37 -0.42 11.48
N LEU A 31 -8.95 -0.31 10.21
CA LEU A 31 -7.55 -0.03 9.88
C LEU A 31 -7.14 1.38 10.34
N HIS A 32 -6.08 1.44 11.14
CA HIS A 32 -5.54 2.68 11.69
C HIS A 32 -4.02 2.78 11.52
N ALA A 33 -3.53 4.00 11.31
CA ALA A 33 -2.11 4.33 11.28
C ALA A 33 -1.85 5.60 12.10
N ASN A 34 -0.63 5.72 12.65
CA ASN A 34 -0.16 6.89 13.36
C ASN A 34 1.01 7.50 12.58
N PRO A 35 0.86 8.68 11.95
CA PRO A 35 1.93 9.30 11.17
C PRO A 35 3.06 9.90 12.03
N ASP A 36 2.83 10.12 13.33
CA ASP A 36 3.76 10.83 14.23
C ASP A 36 4.85 9.93 14.84
N ARG A 37 4.92 8.66 14.42
CA ARG A 37 5.95 7.71 14.84
C ARG A 37 6.92 7.37 13.71
N ALA A 38 8.01 6.69 14.09
CA ALA A 38 8.97 6.16 13.14
C ALA A 38 8.29 5.23 12.12
N ALA A 39 8.71 5.34 10.87
CA ALA A 39 8.19 4.54 9.77
C ALA A 39 8.36 3.04 10.02
N LYS A 40 7.31 2.27 9.75
CA LYS A 40 7.33 0.82 9.65
C LYS A 40 6.65 0.44 8.34
N GLY A 41 7.23 -0.53 7.64
CA GLY A 41 6.74 -0.97 6.36
C GLY A 41 7.47 -2.19 5.85
N SER A 42 7.15 -2.57 4.61
CA SER A 42 7.69 -3.75 3.94
C SER A 42 8.32 -3.37 2.60
N ILE A 43 9.41 -4.03 2.23
CA ILE A 43 10.01 -3.90 0.90
C ILE A 43 9.16 -4.70 -0.10
N ILE A 44 8.70 -4.03 -1.15
CA ILE A 44 7.95 -4.64 -2.25
C ILE A 44 8.94 -5.17 -3.29
N GLU A 45 9.89 -4.34 -3.70
CA GLU A 45 10.89 -4.67 -4.71
C GLU A 45 12.22 -3.98 -4.39
N SER A 46 13.33 -4.61 -4.79
CA SER A 46 14.66 -4.02 -4.71
C SER A 46 15.45 -4.29 -5.99
N SER A 47 16.25 -3.31 -6.41
CA SER A 47 17.06 -3.42 -7.62
C SER A 47 18.35 -2.59 -7.51
N LEU A 48 19.28 -2.84 -8.43
CA LEU A 48 20.51 -2.06 -8.54
C LEU A 48 20.42 -1.15 -9.77
N ASP A 49 20.34 0.16 -9.53
CA ASP A 49 20.28 1.18 -10.56
C ASP A 49 21.69 1.76 -10.83
N LYS A 50 22.10 1.76 -12.11
CA LYS A 50 23.40 2.29 -12.53
C LYS A 50 23.42 3.81 -12.37
N GLY A 51 23.90 4.28 -11.22
CA GLY A 51 24.07 5.69 -10.89
C GLY A 51 23.49 6.03 -9.52
N ARG A 52 22.37 5.39 -9.15
CA ARG A 52 21.72 5.58 -7.84
C ARG A 52 22.09 4.52 -6.81
N GLY A 53 22.74 3.44 -7.23
CA GLY A 53 23.11 2.34 -6.36
C GLY A 53 21.91 1.45 -6.05
N TYR A 54 21.85 0.87 -4.85
CA TYR A 54 20.73 0.06 -4.42
C TYR A 54 19.48 0.93 -4.25
N VAL A 55 18.39 0.55 -4.91
CA VAL A 55 17.09 1.20 -4.78
C VAL A 55 16.04 0.17 -4.36
N ALA A 56 15.08 0.60 -3.56
CA ALA A 56 13.98 -0.25 -3.12
C ALA A 56 12.66 0.53 -3.13
N THR A 57 11.58 -0.18 -3.44
CA THR A 57 10.20 0.30 -3.32
C THR A 57 9.65 -0.21 -2.01
N VAL A 58 9.23 0.70 -1.13
CA VAL A 58 8.76 0.39 0.22
C VAL A 58 7.31 0.80 0.38
N LEU A 59 6.48 -0.09 0.94
CA LEU A 59 5.14 0.22 1.40
C LEU A 59 5.21 0.61 2.88
N VAL A 60 4.99 1.89 3.18
CA VAL A 60 4.92 2.38 4.57
C VAL A 60 3.52 2.15 5.12
N GLU A 61 3.41 1.32 6.15
CA GLU A 61 2.13 0.93 6.76
C GLU A 61 1.79 1.77 8.00
N ASN A 62 2.82 2.29 8.70
CA ASN A 62 2.65 3.10 9.90
C ASN A 62 3.82 4.07 10.07
N GLY A 63 3.59 5.22 10.69
CA GLY A 63 4.60 6.27 10.82
C GLY A 63 4.86 7.05 9.53
N THR A 64 5.87 7.91 9.59
CA THR A 64 6.33 8.72 8.44
C THR A 64 7.81 8.47 8.20
N LEU A 65 8.18 8.25 6.93
CA LEU A 65 9.58 8.14 6.51
C LEU A 65 10.02 9.45 5.86
N ARG A 66 11.12 10.03 6.31
CA ARG A 66 11.70 11.26 5.79
C ARG A 66 13.12 11.03 5.28
N GLN A 67 13.58 11.93 4.42
CA GLN A 67 14.96 11.90 3.94
C GLN A 67 15.93 12.06 5.11
N GLY A 68 16.92 11.16 5.20
CA GLY A 68 17.91 11.14 6.29
C GLY A 68 17.56 10.22 7.44
N ASP A 69 16.34 9.67 7.50
CA ASP A 69 15.98 8.64 8.47
C ASP A 69 16.79 7.37 8.22
N ILE A 70 17.23 6.72 9.30
CA ILE A 70 17.93 5.44 9.23
C ILE A 70 16.89 4.34 9.06
N LEU A 71 17.00 3.61 7.95
CA LEU A 71 16.21 2.42 7.69
C LEU A 71 16.99 1.17 8.06
N LEU A 72 16.35 0.28 8.81
CA LEU A 72 16.81 -1.08 9.05
C LEU A 72 15.85 -2.01 8.31
N ALA A 73 16.35 -2.79 7.36
CA ALA A 73 15.55 -3.67 6.50
C ALA A 73 16.27 -5.00 6.27
#